data_AF-A0A9X8VF07-F1
#
_entry.id   AF-A0A9X8VF07-F1
#
_cell.length_a   1.000
_cell.length_b   1.000
_cell.length_c   1.000
_cell.angle_alpha   90.00
_cell.angle_beta   90.00
_cell.angle_gamma   90.00
#
_symmetry.space_group_name_H-M   'P 1'
#
loop_
_entity.id
_entity.type
_entity.pdbx_description
1 polymer ?
#
loop_
_entity_poly.entity_id
_entity_poly.type
_entity_poly.pdbx_seq_one_letter_code
_entity_poly.pdbx_strand_id
1 'polypeptide(L)'
;AVIGEAIENAAIAAGKQFAAQEPNGADLRSFAALQYLWEKDDALRVEVINQDEQHFDYNVTRCRYAEMYHEMGLGDIGHLLSCARDSQFIVGYAPDVELQRTQTIMSGAPCCDFRYAAKTPGEKQ
;
A
#
# COMPACT_ATOMS: atom_id res chain seq x y z
N ALA A 1 -17.91 1.05 -10.28
CA ALA A 1 -18.96 1.35 -9.28
C ALA A 1 -18.51 2.53 -8.44
N VAL A 2 -19.42 3.43 -8.05
CA VAL A 2 -19.11 4.73 -7.40
C VAL A 2 -18.24 4.60 -6.12
N ILE A 3 -18.40 3.51 -5.37
CA ILE A 3 -17.65 3.30 -4.10
C ILE A 3 -16.15 3.13 -4.34
N GLY A 4 -15.75 2.37 -5.37
CA GLY A 4 -14.34 2.13 -5.66
C GLY A 4 -13.62 3.43 -6.00
N GLU A 5 -14.19 4.20 -6.93
CA GLU A 5 -13.65 5.49 -7.35
C GLU A 5 -13.51 6.48 -6.17
N ALA A 6 -14.48 6.51 -5.25
CA ALA A 6 -14.40 7.36 -4.07
C ALA A 6 -13.25 6.95 -3.13
N ILE A 7 -13.06 5.64 -2.92
CA ILE A 7 -11.98 5.10 -2.08
C ILE A 7 -10.62 5.37 -2.70
N GLU A 8 -10.48 5.15 -4.01
CA GLU A 8 -9.25 5.38 -4.76
C GLU A 8 -8.85 6.86 -4.72
N ASN A 9 -9.79 7.77 -5.01
CA ASN A 9 -9.54 9.21 -4.93
C ASN A 9 -9.18 9.68 -3.52
N ALA A 10 -9.85 9.13 -2.49
CA ALA A 10 -9.52 9.43 -1.10
C ALA A 10 -8.11 8.95 -0.72
N ALA A 11 -7.69 7.78 -1.22
CA ALA A 11 -6.34 7.26 -1.00
C ALA A 11 -5.27 8.13 -1.68
N ILE A 12 -5.49 8.58 -2.92
CA ILE A 12 -4.60 9.52 -3.60
C ILE A 12 -4.49 10.83 -2.80
N ALA A 13 -5.61 11.38 -2.34
CA ALA A 13 -5.63 12.61 -1.56
C ALA A 13 -4.85 12.45 -0.24
N ALA A 14 -5.03 11.33 0.46
CA ALA A 14 -4.26 11.01 1.66
C ALA A 14 -2.76 10.89 1.38
N GLY A 15 -2.37 10.19 0.30
CA GLY A 15 -0.98 10.11 -0.13
C GLY A 15 -0.35 11.48 -0.35
N LYS A 16 -1.05 12.39 -1.04
CA LYS A 16 -0.60 13.78 -1.26
C LYS A 16 -0.45 14.56 0.05
N GLN A 17 -1.37 14.37 1.00
CA GLN A 17 -1.30 15.03 2.31
C GLN A 17 -0.11 14.56 3.15
N PHE A 18 0.23 13.28 3.07
CA PHE A 18 1.41 12.72 3.72
C PHE A 18 2.68 13.22 3.03
N ALA A 19 2.74 13.19 1.70
CA ALA A 19 3.88 13.68 0.94
C ALA A 19 4.18 15.15 1.19
N ALA A 20 3.15 15.99 1.36
CA ALA A 20 3.31 17.40 1.68
C ALA A 20 3.95 17.67 3.06
N GLN A 21 4.03 16.67 3.93
CA GLN A 21 4.69 16.76 5.24
C GLN A 21 6.18 16.39 5.18
N GLU A 22 6.64 15.80 4.07
CA GLU A 22 8.04 15.42 3.89
C GLU A 22 8.91 16.66 3.61
N PRO A 23 9.86 17.01 4.49
CA PRO A 23 10.61 18.27 4.38
C PRO A 23 11.52 18.33 3.15
N ASN A 24 11.92 17.18 2.62
CA ASN A 24 12.84 17.06 1.49
C ASN A 24 12.16 16.55 0.21
N GLY A 25 10.82 16.54 0.19
CA GLY A 25 10.04 15.87 -0.85
C GLY A 25 9.85 14.38 -0.55
N ALA A 26 8.74 13.84 -1.05
CA ALA A 26 8.39 12.44 -0.87
C ALA A 26 9.06 11.56 -1.92
N ASP A 27 9.66 10.47 -1.47
CA ASP A 27 10.29 9.44 -2.29
C ASP A 27 10.05 8.05 -1.70
N LEU A 28 10.67 7.02 -2.30
CA LEU A 28 10.54 5.65 -1.81
C LEU A 28 11.10 5.47 -0.39
N ARG A 29 12.16 6.21 -0.04
CA ARG A 29 12.80 6.11 1.28
C ARG A 29 11.92 6.71 2.36
N SER A 30 11.35 7.90 2.11
CA SER A 30 10.42 8.53 3.03
C SER A 30 9.13 7.70 3.15
N PHE A 31 8.67 7.09 2.05
CA PHE A 31 7.54 6.16 2.09
C PHE A 31 7.82 4.94 2.97
N ALA A 32 8.98 4.30 2.81
CA ALA A 32 9.39 3.17 3.64
C ALA A 32 9.50 3.56 5.13
N ALA A 33 9.86 4.81 5.44
CA ALA A 33 9.88 5.31 6.81
C ALA A 33 8.49 5.42 7.45
N LEU A 34 7.40 5.46 6.67
CA LEU A 34 6.02 5.42 7.16
C LEU A 34 5.53 4.00 7.51
N GLN A 35 6.32 2.96 7.21
CA GLN A 35 5.93 1.55 7.36
C GLN A 35 5.33 1.23 8.75
N TYR A 36 5.90 1.81 9.81
CA TYR A 36 5.44 1.60 11.19
C TYR A 36 3.98 2.02 11.42
N LEU A 37 3.44 2.95 10.62
CA LEU A 37 2.04 3.37 10.71
C LEU A 37 1.08 2.26 10.29
N TRP A 38 1.49 1.42 9.34
CA TRP A 38 0.69 0.29 8.86
C TRP A 38 0.64 -0.85 9.88
N GLU A 39 1.65 -0.96 10.74
CA GLU A 39 1.75 -1.98 11.79
C GLU A 39 1.15 -1.53 13.13
N LYS A 40 0.79 -0.24 13.24
CA LYS A 40 0.25 0.34 14.47
C LYS A 40 -0.98 -0.44 14.96
N ASP A 41 -1.06 -0.61 16.28
CA ASP A 41 -2.15 -1.34 16.95
C ASP A 41 -2.31 -2.80 16.42
N ASP A 42 -1.18 -3.42 16.03
CA ASP A 42 -1.08 -4.77 15.45
C ASP A 42 -1.96 -4.93 14.19
N ALA A 43 -2.18 -3.83 13.46
CA ALA A 43 -3.03 -3.82 12.26
C ALA A 43 -2.49 -4.77 11.19
N LEU A 44 -1.18 -4.72 10.92
CA LEU A 44 -0.46 -5.61 10.02
C LEU A 44 0.76 -6.21 10.73
N ARG A 45 1.14 -7.43 10.35
CA ARG A 45 2.48 -7.99 10.62
C ARG A 45 3.25 -8.07 9.33
N VAL A 46 4.44 -7.47 9.31
CA VAL A 46 5.22 -7.25 8.11
C VAL A 46 6.59 -7.91 8.22
N GLU A 47 7.03 -8.51 7.13
CA GLU A 47 8.37 -9.06 6.95
C GLU A 47 9.03 -8.35 5.77
N VAL A 48 9.99 -7.47 6.06
CA VAL A 48 10.76 -6.77 5.02
C VAL A 48 11.73 -7.75 4.37
N ILE A 49 11.69 -7.81 3.04
CA ILE A 49 12.53 -8.68 2.20
C ILE A 49 13.70 -7.90 1.62
N ASN A 50 13.43 -6.71 1.08
CA ASN A 50 14.44 -5.82 0.53
C ASN A 50 14.08 -4.36 0.85
N GLN A 51 15.10 -3.55 1.13
CA GLN A 51 14.95 -2.11 1.28
C GLN A 51 16.26 -1.44 0.87
N ASP A 52 16.23 -0.81 -0.30
CA ASP A 52 17.34 -0.05 -0.86
C ASP A 52 16.83 1.28 -1.48
N GLU A 53 17.64 1.94 -2.30
CA GLU A 53 17.28 3.22 -2.92
C GLU A 53 16.24 3.09 -4.03
N GLN A 54 16.13 1.92 -4.65
CA GLN A 54 15.25 1.64 -5.79
C GLN A 54 14.10 0.71 -5.42
N HIS A 55 14.23 -0.12 -4.39
CA HIS A 55 13.25 -1.14 -4.02
C HIS A 55 12.85 -1.07 -2.55
N PHE A 56 11.57 -1.30 -2.30
CA PHE A 56 11.05 -1.58 -0.97
C PHE A 56 10.06 -2.75 -1.06
N ASP A 57 10.54 -3.93 -0.70
CA ASP A 57 9.83 -5.19 -0.83
C ASP A 57 9.54 -5.77 0.54
N TYR A 58 8.28 -6.11 0.78
CA TYR A 58 7.89 -6.76 2.02
C TYR A 58 6.68 -7.67 1.82
N ASN A 59 6.52 -8.61 2.74
CA ASN A 59 5.31 -9.41 2.84
C ASN A 59 4.51 -8.98 4.06
N VAL A 60 3.19 -8.90 3.90
CA VAL A 60 2.28 -8.88 5.04
C VAL A 60 1.87 -10.31 5.33
N THR A 61 2.24 -10.83 6.50
CA THR A 61 1.94 -12.22 6.91
C THR A 61 0.72 -12.33 7.81
N ARG A 62 0.21 -11.20 8.32
CA ARG A 62 -1.10 -11.10 8.98
C ARG A 62 -1.72 -9.73 8.73
N CYS A 63 -3.03 -9.70 8.47
CA CYS A 63 -3.78 -8.48 8.19
C CYS A 63 -5.12 -8.48 8.96
N ARG A 64 -5.24 -7.63 9.99
CA ARG A 64 -6.47 -7.51 10.78
C ARG A 64 -7.66 -6.98 9.98
N TYR A 65 -7.42 -6.21 8.92
CA TYR A 65 -8.48 -5.78 8.02
C TYR A 65 -9.11 -6.98 7.30
N ALA A 66 -8.29 -7.89 6.76
CA ALA A 66 -8.79 -9.09 6.11
C ALA A 66 -9.55 -9.99 7.10
N GLU A 67 -9.01 -10.20 8.29
CA GLU A 67 -9.70 -10.94 9.37
C GLU A 67 -11.08 -10.34 9.66
N MET A 68 -11.12 -9.03 9.95
CA MET A 68 -12.36 -8.31 10.26
C MET A 68 -13.40 -8.41 9.14
N TYR A 69 -13.02 -8.16 7.88
CA TYR A 69 -13.99 -8.24 6.77
C TYR A 69 -14.49 -9.67 6.56
N HIS A 70 -13.65 -10.69 6.72
CA HIS A 70 -14.09 -12.09 6.64
C HIS A 70 -15.03 -12.46 7.80
N GLU A 71 -14.72 -12.06 9.03
CA GLU A 71 -15.58 -12.27 10.21
C GLU A 71 -16.96 -11.63 10.06
N MET A 72 -17.02 -10.47 9.38
CA MET A 72 -18.28 -9.77 9.08
C MET A 72 -19.04 -10.34 7.87
N GLY A 73 -18.51 -11.34 7.17
CA GLY A 73 -19.09 -11.86 5.92
C GLY A 73 -18.93 -10.92 4.72
N LEU A 74 -17.99 -9.98 4.77
CA LEU A 74 -17.68 -8.97 3.74
C LEU A 74 -16.36 -9.23 3.01
N GLY A 75 -15.78 -10.42 3.14
CA GLY A 75 -14.50 -10.79 2.50
C GLY A 75 -14.47 -10.54 1.00
N ASP A 76 -15.58 -10.83 0.31
CA ASP A 76 -15.70 -10.67 -1.14
C ASP A 76 -15.52 -9.23 -1.62
N ILE A 77 -15.83 -8.23 -0.77
CA ILE A 77 -15.68 -6.81 -1.09
C ILE A 77 -14.54 -6.13 -0.32
N GLY A 78 -13.88 -6.83 0.62
CA GLY A 78 -12.83 -6.23 1.44
C GLY A 78 -11.64 -5.71 0.62
N HIS A 79 -11.38 -6.30 -0.56
CA HIS A 79 -10.35 -5.83 -1.48
C HIS A 79 -10.64 -4.41 -2.00
N LEU A 80 -11.92 -4.11 -2.27
CA LEU A 80 -12.38 -2.78 -2.67
C LEU A 80 -12.28 -1.78 -1.53
N LEU A 81 -12.63 -2.23 -0.31
CA LEU A 81 -12.75 -1.36 0.86
C LEU A 81 -11.39 -0.98 1.47
N SER A 82 -10.39 -1.86 1.38
CA SER A 82 -9.08 -1.63 2.01
C SER A 82 -7.89 -1.84 1.07
N CYS A 83 -7.78 -2.98 0.38
CA CYS A 83 -6.58 -3.28 -0.41
C CYS A 83 -6.37 -2.33 -1.61
N ALA A 84 -7.45 -1.83 -2.22
CA ALA A 84 -7.39 -0.88 -3.33
C ALA A 84 -6.73 0.46 -2.94
N ARG A 85 -6.74 0.80 -1.64
CA ARG A 85 -6.14 2.05 -1.16
C ARG A 85 -4.62 2.04 -1.32
N ASP A 86 -3.96 0.90 -1.18
CA ASP A 86 -2.50 0.85 -1.12
C ASP A 86 -1.84 1.29 -2.43
N SER A 87 -2.37 0.81 -3.58
CA SER A 87 -1.85 1.19 -4.91
C SER A 87 -2.15 2.64 -5.26
N GLN A 88 -3.23 3.21 -4.71
CA GLN A 88 -3.61 4.59 -4.96
C GLN A 88 -2.96 5.57 -3.99
N PHE A 89 -2.65 5.14 -2.77
CA PHE A 89 -1.90 5.93 -1.79
C PHE A 89 -0.50 6.24 -2.33
N ILE A 90 0.21 5.24 -2.87
CA ILE A 90 1.56 5.46 -3.42
C ILE A 90 1.55 6.42 -4.61
N VAL A 91 0.54 6.36 -5.49
CA VAL A 91 0.37 7.33 -6.60
C VAL A 91 0.25 8.76 -6.08
N GLY A 92 -0.44 8.96 -4.95
CA GLY A 92 -0.54 10.27 -4.30
C GLY A 92 0.72 10.68 -3.54
N TYR A 93 1.45 9.73 -2.96
CA TYR A 93 2.59 9.98 -2.09
C TYR A 93 3.89 10.18 -2.87
N ALA A 94 4.28 9.21 -3.70
CA ALA A 94 5.50 9.24 -4.51
C ALA A 94 5.15 8.79 -5.95
N PRO A 95 4.77 9.70 -6.86
CA PRO A 95 4.25 9.35 -8.18
C PRO A 95 5.29 8.66 -9.09
N ASP A 96 6.57 8.78 -8.74
CA ASP A 96 7.69 8.10 -9.39
C ASP A 96 7.99 6.72 -8.79
N VAL A 97 7.07 6.15 -8.00
CA VAL A 97 7.14 4.79 -7.47
C VAL A 97 5.98 3.97 -8.00
N GLU A 98 6.24 2.73 -8.39
CA GLU A 98 5.21 1.76 -8.77
C GLU A 98 5.08 0.68 -7.71
N LEU A 99 3.85 0.19 -7.50
CA LEU A 99 3.56 -0.98 -6.68
C LEU A 99 3.15 -2.14 -7.58
N GLN A 100 3.88 -3.25 -7.49
CA GLN A 100 3.42 -4.55 -7.92
C GLN A 100 2.98 -5.37 -6.71
N ARG A 101 1.79 -5.96 -6.79
CA ARG A 101 1.26 -6.90 -5.81
C ARG A 101 0.42 -7.95 -6.52
N THR A 102 0.79 -9.22 -6.38
CA THR A 102 0.19 -10.31 -7.16
C THR A 102 -0.79 -11.14 -6.33
N GLN A 103 -0.68 -11.11 -5.01
CA GLN A 103 -1.52 -11.85 -4.08
C GLN A 103 -1.89 -11.03 -2.84
N THR A 104 -3.01 -11.37 -2.21
CA THR A 104 -3.43 -10.75 -0.96
C THR A 104 -4.07 -11.78 -0.01
N ILE A 105 -3.87 -11.57 1.29
CA ILE A 105 -4.58 -12.33 2.34
C ILE A 105 -6.10 -12.19 2.19
N MET A 106 -6.59 -11.00 1.78
CA MET A 106 -8.01 -10.77 1.54
C MET A 106 -8.59 -11.78 0.53
N SER A 107 -7.84 -12.07 -0.53
CA SER A 107 -8.21 -13.06 -1.56
C SER A 107 -7.91 -14.52 -1.17
N GLY A 108 -7.51 -14.78 0.09
CA GLY A 108 -7.21 -16.13 0.59
C GLY A 108 -5.78 -16.62 0.36
N ALA A 109 -4.87 -15.74 -0.09
CA ALA A 109 -3.45 -16.09 -0.22
C ALA A 109 -2.75 -16.13 1.16
N PRO A 110 -1.60 -16.82 1.29
CA PRO A 110 -0.88 -16.90 2.57
C PRO A 110 -0.26 -15.57 3.02
N CYS A 111 -0.02 -14.63 2.10
CA CYS A 111 0.48 -13.29 2.40
C CYS A 111 0.04 -12.28 1.34
N CYS A 112 0.22 -10.99 1.63
CA CYS A 112 0.25 -9.94 0.60
C CYS A 112 1.71 -9.66 0.22
N ASP A 113 2.04 -9.63 -1.08
CA ASP A 113 3.40 -9.43 -1.59
C ASP A 113 3.59 -8.01 -2.15
N PHE A 114 3.99 -7.08 -1.30
CA PHE A 114 4.24 -5.70 -1.73
C PHE A 114 5.63 -5.59 -2.35
N ARG A 115 5.69 -5.14 -3.61
CA ARG A 115 6.94 -4.88 -4.34
C ARG A 115 6.91 -3.46 -4.87
N TYR A 116 7.55 -2.54 -4.16
CA TYR A 116 7.65 -1.16 -4.61
C TYR A 116 8.98 -0.94 -5.33
N ALA A 117 8.91 -0.28 -6.49
CA ALA A 117 10.09 0.08 -7.26
C ALA A 117 10.04 1.55 -7.68
N ALA A 118 11.16 2.27 -7.54
CA ALA A 118 11.32 3.59 -8.14
C ALA A 118 11.36 3.46 -9.67
N LYS A 119 10.60 4.30 -10.37
CA LYS A 119 10.61 4.37 -11.83
C LYS A 119 11.98 4.84 -12.29
N THR A 120 12.58 4.11 -13.24
CA THR A 120 13.83 4.55 -13.86
C THR A 120 13.61 5.90 -14.55
N PRO A 121 14.49 6.91 -14.38
CA PRO A 121 14.38 8.16 -15.13
C PRO A 121 14.58 7.89 -16.63
N GLY A 122 13.50 7.71 -17.39
CA GLY A 122 13.57 7.49 -18.83
C GLY A 122 12.48 6.61 -19.45
N GLU A 123 11.77 5.80 -18.67
CA GLU A 123 10.64 5.01 -19.19
C GLU A 123 9.36 5.84 -19.18
N LYS A 124 9.18 6.60 -20.26
CA LYS A 124 7.85 7.06 -20.64
C LYS A 124 7.07 5.84 -21.14
N GLN A 125 5.98 5.51 -20.45
CA GLN A 125 4.92 4.66 -21.02
C GLN A 125 4.31 5.32 -22.25
#